data_AF-A0A3D0X1F3-F1
#
_entry.id   AF-A0A3D0X1F3-F1
#
_cell.length_a   1.000
_cell.length_b   1.000
_cell.length_c   1.000
_cell.angle_alpha   90.00
_cell.angle_beta   90.00
_cell.angle_gamma   90.00
#
_symmetry.space_group_name_H-M   'P 1'
#
loop_
_entity.id
_entity.type
_entity.pdbx_description
1 polymer ?
#
loop_
_entity_poly.entity_id
_entity_poly.type
_entity_poly.pdbx_seq_one_letter_code
_entity_poly.pdbx_strand_id
1 'polypeptide(L)'
;IYRQAETGGMLLSSMGNPKPYPIYWDKMLLNASQVTNPSIDPLREPMETKTFLGKKPDHIERDSEGHIRTDNLPPQLKLEVPVLFSAMSYGAISYNAHECLARAARALGTYYNTGEGGLHEDFYKYGPNTIVQVASGRFGVHKGYLEAGAAIEIKIGQGAKPGIGGHLPGAKIVGDISRTRMIPEGSDAISPAPHHDIYSIEDLRQLVYSLKEATEYKKPVIVKIAAVHNVAAIASGIARSGADIIAIDGFRGGTGAAPTRIRDNVGIPIELALAAVDSRLRQEKIRNNVSLIAGGSIRNSADVVKAIALGADAVYIGTAALLALGCHLCRTCQTGKCNWGIATQRPDLVKRLNPDIGTKRLVNLVSAWKHEIMEMMGGMGINSIEALRGNRLMLRGVGLNDRELKILGIKHAGE
;
A
#
# COMPACT_ATOMS: atom_id res chain seq x y z
N ILE A 1 -6.18 -32.04 1.40
CA ILE A 1 -5.62 -33.40 1.46
C ILE A 1 -6.06 -34.20 0.26
N TYR A 2 -7.34 -34.60 0.12
CA TYR A 2 -7.82 -35.34 -1.06
C TYR A 2 -7.37 -34.75 -2.41
N ARG A 3 -7.70 -33.49 -2.72
CA ARG A 3 -7.23 -32.84 -3.96
C ARG A 3 -5.71 -32.83 -4.16
N GLN A 4 -4.93 -32.71 -3.09
CA GLN A 4 -3.47 -32.73 -3.18
C GLN A 4 -2.95 -34.15 -3.41
N ALA A 5 -3.57 -35.15 -2.77
CA ALA A 5 -3.25 -36.56 -2.98
C ALA A 5 -3.63 -37.02 -4.40
N GLU A 6 -4.74 -36.55 -4.93
CA GLU A 6 -5.22 -36.87 -6.28
C GLU A 6 -4.37 -36.24 -7.39
N THR A 7 -3.84 -35.04 -7.18
CA THR A 7 -3.20 -34.25 -8.25
C THR A 7 -1.70 -34.02 -8.07
N GLY A 8 -1.15 -34.25 -6.87
CA GLY A 8 0.18 -33.76 -6.48
C GLY A 8 0.30 -32.23 -6.44
N GLY A 9 -0.79 -31.51 -6.73
CA GLY A 9 -0.80 -30.07 -6.95
C GLY A 9 -0.90 -29.24 -5.68
N MET A 10 -0.46 -27.98 -5.79
CA MET A 10 -0.58 -27.00 -4.72
C MET A 10 -1.95 -26.31 -4.74
N LEU A 11 -2.60 -26.19 -3.58
CA LEU A 11 -3.87 -25.49 -3.48
C LEU A 11 -3.67 -23.97 -3.59
N LEU A 12 -4.30 -23.34 -4.58
CA LEU A 12 -4.33 -21.89 -4.72
C LEU A 12 -5.59 -21.28 -4.08
N SER A 13 -5.39 -20.16 -3.39
CA SER A 13 -6.44 -19.32 -2.82
C SER A 13 -6.22 -17.84 -3.15
N SER A 14 -7.19 -17.00 -2.84
CA SER A 14 -7.13 -15.55 -3.03
C SER A 14 -7.56 -14.78 -1.77
N MET A 15 -7.50 -13.44 -1.85
CA MET A 15 -7.73 -12.51 -0.74
C MET A 15 -6.71 -12.66 0.40
N GLY A 16 -6.89 -11.91 1.49
CA GLY A 16 -6.04 -12.00 2.67
C GLY A 16 -6.26 -13.25 3.51
N ASN A 17 -5.42 -13.41 4.53
CA ASN A 17 -5.49 -14.52 5.47
C ASN A 17 -6.83 -14.52 6.25
N PRO A 18 -7.62 -15.60 6.18
CA PRO A 18 -8.93 -15.68 6.83
C PRO A 18 -8.89 -16.21 8.27
N LYS A 19 -7.71 -16.58 8.77
CA LYS A 19 -7.56 -17.18 10.10
C LYS A 19 -7.82 -16.13 11.20
N PRO A 20 -8.35 -16.57 12.36
CA PRO A 20 -8.75 -15.69 13.45
C PRO A 20 -7.56 -15.26 14.32
N TYR A 21 -6.44 -14.86 13.71
CA TYR A 21 -5.35 -14.21 14.44
C TYR A 21 -5.84 -12.87 15.03
N PRO A 22 -5.22 -12.35 16.10
CA PRO A 22 -5.56 -11.02 16.60
C PRO A 22 -5.45 -9.95 15.51
N ILE A 23 -6.39 -9.02 15.48
CA ILE A 23 -6.29 -7.77 14.71
C ILE A 23 -5.96 -6.69 15.73
N TYR A 24 -4.73 -6.18 15.70
CA TYR A 24 -4.26 -5.27 16.75
C TYR A 24 -4.91 -3.89 16.62
N TRP A 25 -5.39 -3.50 15.43
CA TRP A 25 -6.21 -2.31 15.28
C TRP A 25 -7.43 -2.30 16.21
N ASP A 26 -8.06 -3.46 16.43
CA ASP A 26 -9.24 -3.60 17.30
C ASP A 26 -8.89 -3.58 18.79
N LYS A 27 -7.61 -3.74 19.11
CA LYS A 27 -7.06 -3.66 20.48
C LYS A 27 -6.47 -2.29 20.81
N MET A 28 -6.63 -1.31 19.91
CA MET A 28 -6.16 0.05 20.13
C MET A 28 -7.35 1.02 20.07
N LEU A 29 -7.46 1.88 21.06
CA LEU A 29 -8.39 3.01 21.09
C LEU A 29 -7.64 4.31 20.81
N LEU A 30 -8.35 5.28 20.24
CA LEU A 30 -7.88 6.65 20.11
C LEU A 30 -8.22 7.41 21.40
N ASN A 31 -7.31 8.26 21.85
CA ASN A 31 -7.62 9.22 22.88
C ASN A 31 -8.62 10.27 22.39
N ALA A 32 -9.19 10.99 23.34
CA ALA A 32 -9.97 12.19 23.09
C ALA A 32 -9.41 13.36 23.90
N SER A 33 -9.75 14.56 23.47
CA SER A 33 -9.49 15.83 24.14
C SER A 33 -9.98 15.82 25.58
N GLN A 34 -9.24 16.52 26.42
CA GLN A 34 -9.59 16.79 27.82
C GLN A 34 -9.71 18.32 28.01
N VAL A 35 -10.15 18.78 29.19
CA VAL A 35 -10.27 20.21 29.49
C VAL A 35 -8.95 20.98 29.24
N THR A 36 -7.81 20.32 29.39
CA THR A 36 -6.47 20.88 29.17
C THR A 36 -6.01 20.89 27.71
N ASN A 37 -6.69 20.17 26.82
CA ASN A 37 -6.44 20.18 25.37
C ASN A 37 -7.79 20.10 24.64
N PRO A 38 -8.44 21.24 24.36
CA PRO A 38 -9.80 21.27 23.83
C PRO A 38 -9.88 20.57 22.47
N SER A 39 -11.07 20.02 22.16
CA SER A 39 -11.35 19.47 20.84
C SER A 39 -11.46 20.59 19.81
N ILE A 40 -11.15 20.25 18.57
CA ILE A 40 -11.30 21.13 17.40
C ILE A 40 -12.51 20.63 16.62
N ASP A 41 -13.42 21.53 16.23
CA ASP A 41 -14.62 21.19 15.44
C ASP A 41 -14.28 21.24 13.94
N PRO A 42 -14.18 20.10 13.24
CA PRO A 42 -13.82 20.06 11.82
C PRO A 42 -14.80 20.76 10.88
N LEU A 43 -16.04 21.01 11.33
CA LEU A 43 -17.04 21.72 10.55
C LEU A 43 -16.85 23.24 10.59
N ARG A 44 -16.09 23.75 11.57
CA ARG A 44 -15.91 25.18 11.82
C ARG A 44 -14.44 25.62 11.75
N GLU A 45 -13.53 24.70 12.01
CA GLU A 45 -12.11 24.97 12.15
C GLU A 45 -11.31 24.27 11.02
N PRO A 46 -10.19 24.86 10.58
CA PRO A 46 -9.41 24.30 9.49
C PRO A 46 -8.74 22.99 9.91
N MET A 47 -8.91 21.95 9.10
CA MET A 47 -8.28 20.64 9.25
C MET A 47 -7.43 20.31 8.03
N GLU A 48 -6.20 19.85 8.24
CA GLU A 48 -5.27 19.48 7.19
C GLU A 48 -5.04 17.97 7.17
N THR A 49 -5.52 17.31 6.10
CA THR A 49 -5.32 15.87 5.84
C THR A 49 -4.26 15.60 4.78
N LYS A 50 -3.74 16.64 4.13
CA LYS A 50 -2.75 16.53 3.08
C LYS A 50 -1.43 16.02 3.62
N THR A 51 -0.79 15.14 2.88
CA THR A 51 0.54 14.61 3.20
C THR A 51 1.40 14.51 1.95
N PHE A 52 2.72 14.44 2.18
CA PHE A 52 3.72 14.31 1.13
C PHE A 52 4.59 13.09 1.42
N LEU A 53 4.74 12.22 0.41
CA LEU A 53 5.56 11.01 0.52
C LEU A 53 6.85 11.17 -0.26
N GLY A 54 7.95 10.92 0.42
CA GLY A 54 9.31 10.99 -0.09
C GLY A 54 10.27 11.39 1.02
N LYS A 55 11.52 11.66 0.64
CA LYS A 55 12.52 12.19 1.56
C LYS A 55 12.15 13.62 2.00
N LYS A 56 12.33 13.91 3.29
CA LYS A 56 12.16 15.23 3.90
C LYS A 56 13.53 15.81 4.29
N PRO A 57 13.69 17.14 4.28
CA PRO A 57 14.92 17.78 4.78
C PRO A 57 15.06 17.57 6.30
N ASP A 58 16.29 17.47 6.78
CA ASP A 58 16.57 17.29 8.21
C ASP A 58 16.40 18.58 9.02
N HIS A 59 16.55 19.74 8.37
CA HIS A 59 16.34 21.05 8.97
C HIS A 59 15.62 21.98 7.99
N ILE A 60 14.95 23.00 8.54
CA ILE A 60 14.29 24.04 7.76
C ILE A 60 15.34 25.10 7.41
N GLU A 61 15.49 25.39 6.13
CA GLU A 61 16.28 26.52 5.63
C GLU A 61 15.36 27.66 5.23
N ARG A 62 15.81 28.90 5.46
CA ARG A 62 15.12 30.11 5.03
C ARG A 62 15.98 30.89 4.04
N ASP A 63 15.34 31.52 3.07
CA ASP A 63 16.01 32.43 2.14
C ASP A 63 16.31 33.79 2.80
N SER A 64 16.91 34.70 2.03
CA SER A 64 17.26 36.06 2.49
C SER A 64 16.04 36.91 2.85
N GLU A 65 14.85 36.55 2.40
CA GLU A 65 13.57 37.22 2.70
C GLU A 65 12.85 36.56 3.89
N GLY A 66 13.39 35.46 4.43
CA GLY A 66 12.84 34.72 5.55
C GLY A 66 11.81 33.65 5.16
N HIS A 67 11.57 33.40 3.88
CA HIS A 67 10.69 32.33 3.41
C HIS A 67 11.35 30.97 3.53
N ILE A 68 10.56 29.91 3.79
CA ILE A 68 11.09 28.54 3.84
C ILE A 68 11.51 28.12 2.43
N ARG A 69 12.75 27.66 2.29
CA ARG A 69 13.27 27.15 1.02
C ARG A 69 12.62 25.82 0.66
N THR A 70 12.02 25.76 -0.52
CA THR A 70 11.42 24.54 -1.09
C THR A 70 11.96 24.22 -2.49
N ASP A 71 12.92 25.00 -2.98
CA ASP A 71 13.49 24.94 -4.33
C ASP A 71 14.33 23.70 -4.59
N ASN A 72 14.91 23.10 -3.54
CA ASN A 72 15.77 21.91 -3.63
C ASN A 72 15.15 20.66 -2.99
N LEU A 73 13.82 20.55 -2.97
CA LEU A 73 13.16 19.36 -2.45
C LEU A 73 13.25 18.22 -3.48
N PRO A 74 13.59 16.99 -3.05
CA PRO A 74 13.49 15.83 -3.93
C PRO A 74 12.04 15.60 -4.36
N PRO A 75 11.78 14.86 -5.46
CA PRO A 75 10.43 14.55 -5.89
C PRO A 75 9.61 13.89 -4.78
N GLN A 76 8.39 14.37 -4.59
CA GLN A 76 7.44 13.85 -3.60
C GLN A 76 6.10 13.55 -4.24
N LEU A 77 5.39 12.58 -3.68
CA LEU A 77 3.98 12.34 -3.99
C LEU A 77 3.11 13.15 -3.05
N LYS A 78 2.20 13.96 -3.59
CA LYS A 78 1.26 14.77 -2.82
C LYS A 78 -0.08 14.04 -2.76
N LEU A 79 -0.62 13.85 -1.56
CA LEU A 79 -1.92 13.23 -1.34
C LEU A 79 -2.83 14.18 -0.58
N GLU A 80 -4.05 14.39 -1.05
CA GLU A 80 -5.06 15.19 -0.33
C GLU A 80 -5.60 14.46 0.92
N VAL A 81 -5.51 13.13 0.93
CA VAL A 81 -5.90 12.23 2.02
C VAL A 81 -4.81 11.16 2.11
N PRO A 82 -4.37 10.70 3.30
CA PRO A 82 -3.24 9.78 3.46
C PRO A 82 -3.59 8.32 3.09
N VAL A 83 -4.33 8.12 2.00
CA VAL A 83 -4.87 6.84 1.52
C VAL A 83 -4.57 6.67 0.05
N LEU A 84 -3.93 5.56 -0.31
CA LEU A 84 -3.61 5.15 -1.69
C LEU A 84 -4.32 3.84 -2.03
N PHE A 85 -4.60 3.63 -3.32
CA PHE A 85 -5.02 2.32 -3.79
C PHE A 85 -3.81 1.41 -4.03
N SER A 86 -3.80 0.25 -3.36
CA SER A 86 -2.67 -0.67 -3.40
C SER A 86 -2.46 -1.33 -4.76
N ALA A 87 -1.24 -1.82 -4.97
CA ALA A 87 -0.82 -2.56 -6.14
C ALA A 87 -1.71 -3.80 -6.39
N MET A 88 -2.48 -3.77 -7.48
CA MET A 88 -3.29 -4.90 -7.95
C MET A 88 -3.10 -5.00 -9.46
N SER A 89 -2.61 -6.14 -9.94
CA SER A 89 -2.14 -6.24 -11.32
C SER A 89 -3.25 -6.32 -12.36
N TYR A 90 -3.02 -5.71 -13.51
CA TYR A 90 -3.82 -5.98 -14.70
C TYR A 90 -3.65 -7.46 -15.06
N GLY A 91 -4.78 -8.16 -15.14
CA GLY A 91 -4.84 -9.62 -15.17
C GLY A 91 -5.36 -10.21 -13.86
N ALA A 92 -4.87 -9.78 -12.69
CA ALA A 92 -5.47 -10.17 -11.42
C ALA A 92 -6.86 -9.54 -11.26
N ILE A 93 -6.97 -8.25 -11.55
CA ILE A 93 -8.23 -7.52 -11.70
C ILE A 93 -8.47 -7.15 -13.17
N SER A 94 -9.72 -6.83 -13.50
CA SER A 94 -10.19 -6.50 -14.85
C SER A 94 -9.77 -5.09 -15.28
N TYR A 95 -9.89 -4.82 -16.57
CA TYR A 95 -9.72 -3.47 -17.13
C TYR A 95 -10.62 -2.46 -16.42
N ASN A 96 -11.92 -2.77 -16.29
CA ASN A 96 -12.90 -1.89 -15.67
C ASN A 96 -12.54 -1.58 -14.21
N ALA A 97 -11.96 -2.54 -13.47
CA ALA A 97 -11.51 -2.31 -12.11
C ALA A 97 -10.30 -1.35 -12.05
N HIS A 98 -9.33 -1.49 -12.97
CA HIS A 98 -8.25 -0.53 -13.12
C HIS A 98 -8.76 0.87 -13.49
N GLU A 99 -9.70 0.95 -14.44
CA GLU A 99 -10.29 2.22 -14.85
C GLU A 99 -10.95 2.94 -13.67
N CYS A 100 -11.71 2.21 -12.84
CA CYS A 100 -12.31 2.76 -11.62
C CYS A 100 -11.25 3.36 -10.69
N LEU A 101 -10.16 2.62 -10.44
CA LEU A 101 -9.09 3.04 -9.53
C LEU A 101 -8.34 4.26 -10.08
N ALA A 102 -8.04 4.28 -11.37
CA ALA A 102 -7.34 5.38 -12.03
C ALA A 102 -8.16 6.68 -12.03
N ARG A 103 -9.45 6.58 -12.38
CA ARG A 103 -10.38 7.71 -12.36
C ARG A 103 -10.59 8.24 -10.93
N ALA A 104 -10.75 7.34 -9.96
CA ALA A 104 -10.92 7.72 -8.56
C ALA A 104 -9.66 8.37 -7.99
N ALA A 105 -8.47 7.84 -8.28
CA ALA A 105 -7.20 8.41 -7.84
C ALA A 105 -7.04 9.86 -8.33
N ARG A 106 -7.33 10.12 -9.61
CA ARG A 106 -7.33 11.47 -10.18
C ARG A 106 -8.33 12.39 -9.50
N ALA A 107 -9.57 11.94 -9.30
CA ALA A 107 -10.62 12.75 -8.68
C ALA A 107 -10.31 13.11 -7.22
N LEU A 108 -9.64 12.21 -6.49
CA LEU A 108 -9.32 12.36 -5.07
C LEU A 108 -7.98 13.08 -4.82
N GLY A 109 -7.17 13.35 -5.86
CA GLY A 109 -5.80 13.85 -5.67
C GLY A 109 -4.94 12.86 -4.88
N THR A 110 -5.05 11.56 -5.21
CA THR A 110 -4.24 10.48 -4.66
C THR A 110 -3.72 9.58 -5.80
N TYR A 111 -3.18 8.41 -5.47
CA TYR A 111 -2.55 7.51 -6.42
C TYR A 111 -3.14 6.09 -6.36
N TYR A 112 -3.14 5.42 -7.50
CA TYR A 112 -3.32 3.97 -7.60
C TYR A 112 -2.05 3.33 -8.14
N ASN A 113 -1.87 2.03 -7.89
CA ASN A 113 -0.67 1.31 -8.27
C ASN A 113 -0.98 0.17 -9.24
N THR A 114 -0.20 0.06 -10.32
CA THR A 114 -0.42 -0.87 -11.43
C THR A 114 -0.30 -2.33 -11.07
N GLY A 115 0.45 -2.65 -10.00
CA GLY A 115 0.85 -4.01 -9.69
C GLY A 115 1.76 -4.64 -10.75
N GLU A 116 2.00 -5.94 -10.60
CA GLU A 116 3.01 -6.72 -11.33
C GLU A 116 2.66 -7.03 -12.81
N GLY A 117 1.67 -6.34 -13.39
CA GLY A 117 1.06 -6.73 -14.67
C GLY A 117 1.39 -5.85 -15.87
N GLY A 118 2.21 -4.81 -15.68
CA GLY A 118 2.36 -3.71 -16.64
C GLY A 118 1.21 -2.71 -16.56
N LEU A 119 1.18 -1.76 -17.49
CA LEU A 119 0.15 -0.71 -17.59
C LEU A 119 -0.46 -0.74 -18.97
N HIS A 120 -1.78 -0.84 -19.05
CA HIS A 120 -2.49 -0.69 -20.32
C HIS A 120 -2.39 0.77 -20.82
N GLU A 121 -2.15 0.97 -22.12
CA GLU A 121 -1.84 2.28 -22.71
C GLU A 121 -2.96 3.31 -22.50
N ASP A 122 -4.23 2.88 -22.53
CA ASP A 122 -5.39 3.74 -22.21
C ASP A 122 -5.29 4.47 -20.87
N PHE A 123 -4.51 3.92 -19.93
CA PHE A 123 -4.32 4.51 -18.60
C PHE A 123 -3.15 5.49 -18.52
N TYR A 124 -2.37 5.68 -19.58
CA TYR A 124 -1.24 6.64 -19.59
C TYR A 124 -1.72 8.07 -19.34
N LYS A 125 -2.96 8.39 -19.76
CA LYS A 125 -3.62 9.67 -19.43
C LYS A 125 -3.83 9.93 -17.94
N TYR A 126 -3.70 8.91 -17.08
CA TYR A 126 -3.74 9.00 -15.61
C TYR A 126 -2.34 8.92 -14.99
N GLY A 127 -1.28 9.02 -15.79
CA GLY A 127 0.12 8.95 -15.35
C GLY A 127 0.46 9.76 -14.09
N PRO A 128 0.02 11.04 -13.97
CA PRO A 128 0.24 11.85 -12.77
C PRO A 128 -0.35 11.28 -11.47
N ASN A 129 -1.25 10.30 -11.54
CA ASN A 129 -1.87 9.60 -10.41
C ASN A 129 -1.56 8.09 -10.40
N THR A 130 -0.59 7.63 -11.19
CA THR A 130 -0.24 6.21 -11.36
C THR A 130 1.10 5.89 -10.72
N ILE A 131 1.18 4.91 -9.84
CA ILE A 131 2.43 4.32 -9.36
C ILE A 131 2.68 3.06 -10.19
N VAL A 132 3.79 3.01 -10.91
CA VAL A 132 4.16 1.84 -11.73
C VAL A 132 5.03 0.89 -10.91
N GLN A 133 4.77 -0.42 -11.00
CA GLN A 133 5.50 -1.42 -10.22
C GLN A 133 6.58 -2.13 -11.05
N VAL A 134 7.74 -2.38 -10.45
CA VAL A 134 8.82 -3.22 -10.96
C VAL A 134 8.93 -4.43 -10.02
N ALA A 135 8.47 -5.59 -10.49
CA ALA A 135 8.50 -6.85 -9.75
C ALA A 135 9.44 -7.85 -10.43
N SER A 136 9.75 -8.96 -9.76
CA SER A 136 10.74 -9.96 -10.20
C SER A 136 10.55 -10.46 -11.64
N GLY A 137 9.32 -10.60 -12.12
CA GLY A 137 9.03 -11.03 -13.49
C GLY A 137 9.21 -9.98 -14.59
N ARG A 138 9.39 -8.69 -14.24
CA ARG A 138 9.56 -7.56 -15.18
C ARG A 138 8.51 -7.46 -16.30
N PHE A 139 7.32 -8.03 -16.08
CA PHE A 139 6.23 -7.98 -17.07
C PHE A 139 5.84 -6.54 -17.39
N GLY A 140 5.84 -6.19 -18.68
CA GLY A 140 5.46 -4.86 -19.15
C GLY A 140 6.41 -3.73 -18.76
N VAL A 141 7.62 -4.02 -18.26
CA VAL A 141 8.57 -2.99 -17.83
C VAL A 141 9.46 -2.56 -19.00
N HIS A 142 9.27 -1.33 -19.46
CA HIS A 142 10.11 -0.67 -20.46
C HIS A 142 10.21 0.84 -20.16
N LYS A 143 11.04 1.60 -20.88
CA LYS A 143 11.27 3.03 -20.61
C LYS A 143 9.97 3.86 -20.56
N GLY A 144 9.13 3.75 -21.60
CA GLY A 144 7.85 4.46 -21.66
C GLY A 144 6.90 4.12 -20.50
N TYR A 145 6.89 2.86 -20.03
CA TYR A 145 6.14 2.46 -18.83
C TYR A 145 6.67 3.16 -17.57
N LEU A 146 7.98 3.18 -17.37
CA LEU A 146 8.60 3.87 -16.24
C LEU A 146 8.31 5.38 -16.30
N GLU A 147 8.32 5.97 -17.49
CA GLU A 147 8.02 7.37 -17.77
C GLU A 147 6.53 7.73 -17.62
N ALA A 148 5.61 6.77 -17.71
CA ALA A 148 4.18 7.03 -17.56
C ALA A 148 3.74 7.28 -16.11
N GLY A 149 4.36 6.64 -15.11
CA GLY A 149 3.93 6.77 -13.70
C GLY A 149 4.42 8.04 -12.98
N ALA A 150 3.78 8.45 -11.89
CA ALA A 150 4.26 9.48 -10.97
C ALA A 150 5.38 8.99 -10.03
N ALA A 151 5.43 7.68 -9.76
CA ALA A 151 6.47 7.03 -8.96
C ALA A 151 6.68 5.58 -9.43
N ILE A 152 7.79 4.99 -8.99
CA ILE A 152 8.13 3.59 -9.27
C ILE A 152 8.17 2.80 -7.96
N GLU A 153 7.47 1.67 -7.88
CA GLU A 153 7.52 0.76 -6.74
C GLU A 153 8.27 -0.53 -7.07
N ILE A 154 9.42 -0.76 -6.43
CA ILE A 154 10.13 -2.03 -6.44
C ILE A 154 9.41 -2.97 -5.48
N LYS A 155 8.85 -4.08 -5.99
CA LYS A 155 8.13 -5.06 -5.17
C LYS A 155 9.02 -6.24 -4.78
N ILE A 156 9.61 -6.15 -3.60
CA ILE A 156 10.37 -7.27 -2.99
C ILE A 156 9.41 -8.33 -2.42
N GLY A 157 8.31 -7.91 -1.80
CA GLY A 157 7.38 -8.83 -1.14
C GLY A 157 5.95 -8.33 -1.08
N GLN A 158 5.02 -9.25 -0.83
CA GLN A 158 3.63 -8.95 -0.52
C GLN A 158 3.17 -9.77 0.68
N GLY A 159 2.27 -9.20 1.48
CA GLY A 159 1.82 -9.82 2.73
C GLY A 159 1.16 -11.18 2.55
N ALA A 160 0.41 -11.36 1.45
CA ALA A 160 -0.30 -12.61 1.17
C ALA A 160 0.62 -13.81 0.83
N LYS A 161 1.85 -13.54 0.40
CA LYS A 161 2.79 -14.58 -0.01
C LYS A 161 4.24 -14.10 0.09
N PRO A 162 4.75 -13.85 1.30
CA PRO A 162 6.14 -13.46 1.49
C PRO A 162 7.09 -14.55 0.97
N GLY A 163 8.18 -14.14 0.32
CA GLY A 163 9.21 -15.06 -0.17
C GLY A 163 8.92 -15.73 -1.52
N ILE A 164 7.80 -15.44 -2.18
CA ILE A 164 7.53 -15.94 -3.55
C ILE A 164 6.97 -14.85 -4.48
N GLY A 165 7.08 -15.10 -5.79
CA GLY A 165 6.67 -14.19 -6.83
C GLY A 165 5.16 -14.07 -7.08
N GLY A 166 4.82 -13.19 -8.01
CA GLY A 166 3.50 -13.09 -8.61
C GLY A 166 3.04 -14.42 -9.22
N HIS A 167 1.72 -14.64 -9.23
CA HIS A 167 1.13 -15.81 -9.84
C HIS A 167 -0.17 -15.37 -10.51
N LEU A 168 -0.26 -15.54 -11.82
CA LEU A 168 -1.48 -15.33 -12.58
C LEU A 168 -1.74 -16.57 -13.43
N PRO A 169 -2.85 -17.30 -13.18
CA PRO A 169 -3.19 -18.46 -13.99
C PRO A 169 -3.41 -18.10 -15.46
N GLY A 170 -2.97 -18.96 -16.37
CA GLY A 170 -2.98 -18.77 -17.82
C GLY A 170 -4.37 -18.59 -18.40
N ALA A 171 -5.40 -19.13 -17.75
CA ALA A 171 -6.80 -18.87 -18.07
C ALA A 171 -7.20 -17.37 -17.97
N LYS A 172 -6.36 -16.53 -17.34
CA LYS A 172 -6.52 -15.07 -17.24
C LYS A 172 -5.51 -14.30 -18.10
N ILE A 173 -4.68 -14.99 -18.88
CA ILE A 173 -3.66 -14.39 -19.75
C ILE A 173 -4.17 -14.53 -21.18
N VAL A 174 -5.03 -13.58 -21.55
CA VAL A 174 -5.74 -13.54 -22.84
C VAL A 174 -5.74 -12.11 -23.35
N GLY A 175 -5.69 -11.93 -24.67
CA GLY A 175 -5.79 -10.63 -25.35
C GLY A 175 -4.83 -9.60 -24.80
N ASP A 176 -5.35 -8.47 -24.33
CA ASP A 176 -4.56 -7.37 -23.80
C ASP A 176 -3.69 -7.76 -22.60
N ILE A 177 -4.10 -8.73 -21.78
CA ILE A 177 -3.28 -9.16 -20.65
C ILE A 177 -1.95 -9.76 -21.12
N SER A 178 -2.00 -10.58 -22.18
CA SER A 178 -0.82 -11.17 -22.80
C SER A 178 0.07 -10.09 -23.43
N ARG A 179 -0.54 -9.17 -24.20
CA ARG A 179 0.17 -8.05 -24.83
C ARG A 179 0.87 -7.14 -23.82
N THR A 180 0.15 -6.67 -22.80
CA THR A 180 0.71 -5.78 -21.77
C THR A 180 1.86 -6.45 -21.01
N ARG A 181 1.81 -7.77 -20.82
CA ARG A 181 2.86 -8.53 -20.11
C ARG A 181 4.01 -9.00 -21.01
N MET A 182 3.83 -8.97 -22.32
CA MET A 182 4.75 -9.52 -23.32
C MET A 182 5.02 -11.02 -23.12
N ILE A 183 3.97 -11.82 -22.87
CA ILE A 183 4.05 -13.28 -22.70
C ILE A 183 2.99 -14.00 -23.55
N PRO A 184 3.17 -15.29 -23.93
CA PRO A 184 2.18 -16.03 -24.71
C PRO A 184 0.81 -16.15 -24.02
N GLU A 185 -0.28 -16.08 -24.79
CA GLU A 185 -1.63 -16.36 -24.28
C GLU A 185 -1.73 -17.79 -23.70
N GLY A 186 -2.52 -17.94 -22.64
CA GLY A 186 -2.75 -19.23 -21.98
C GLY A 186 -1.60 -19.73 -21.12
N SER A 187 -0.41 -19.11 -21.18
CA SER A 187 0.72 -19.45 -20.31
C SER A 187 0.49 -18.96 -18.88
N ASP A 188 0.86 -19.75 -17.86
CA ASP A 188 0.86 -19.26 -16.48
C ASP A 188 1.98 -18.22 -16.30
N ALA A 189 1.65 -17.05 -15.75
CA ALA A 189 2.68 -16.09 -15.34
C ALA A 189 3.09 -16.37 -13.89
N ILE A 190 4.13 -17.19 -13.75
CA ILE A 190 4.79 -17.48 -12.46
C ILE A 190 6.06 -16.65 -12.42
N SER A 191 6.08 -15.60 -11.60
CA SER A 191 7.29 -14.78 -11.45
C SER A 191 8.32 -15.50 -10.57
N PRO A 192 9.64 -15.31 -10.83
CA PRO A 192 10.68 -15.76 -9.91
C PRO A 192 10.42 -15.25 -8.49
N ALA A 193 10.83 -16.04 -7.49
CA ALA A 193 10.75 -15.62 -6.09
C ALA A 193 11.64 -14.40 -5.80
N PRO A 194 12.95 -14.40 -6.15
CA PRO A 194 13.79 -13.22 -6.02
C PRO A 194 13.72 -12.33 -7.26
N HIS A 195 14.12 -11.08 -7.10
CA HIS A 195 14.60 -10.28 -8.20
C HIS A 195 15.98 -10.80 -8.60
N HIS A 196 16.21 -11.15 -9.87
CA HIS A 196 17.51 -11.69 -10.31
C HIS A 196 18.64 -10.66 -10.36
N ASP A 197 18.32 -9.40 -10.10
CA ASP A 197 19.22 -8.26 -9.97
C ASP A 197 19.23 -7.71 -8.53
N ILE A 198 18.75 -8.47 -7.54
CA ILE A 198 18.81 -8.12 -6.11
C ILE A 198 19.12 -9.36 -5.27
N TYR A 199 20.38 -9.53 -4.89
CA TYR A 199 20.83 -10.56 -3.94
C TYR A 199 21.41 -9.98 -2.64
N SER A 200 21.66 -8.67 -2.60
CA SER A 200 22.09 -7.95 -1.42
C SER A 200 21.44 -6.56 -1.31
N ILE A 201 21.75 -5.82 -0.24
CA ILE A 201 21.26 -4.45 -0.07
C ILE A 201 21.95 -3.47 -1.03
N GLU A 202 23.18 -3.77 -1.43
CA GLU A 202 23.95 -3.04 -2.44
C GLU A 202 23.31 -3.19 -3.83
N ASP A 203 22.83 -4.39 -4.17
CA ASP A 203 22.10 -4.62 -5.42
C ASP A 203 20.75 -3.87 -5.44
N LEU A 204 20.02 -3.86 -4.32
CA LEU A 204 18.81 -3.04 -4.19
C LEU A 204 19.13 -1.56 -4.41
N ARG A 205 20.22 -1.08 -3.81
CA ARG A 205 20.71 0.29 -4.02
C ARG A 205 20.97 0.53 -5.49
N GLN A 206 21.68 -0.37 -6.18
CA GLN A 206 21.93 -0.24 -7.62
C GLN A 206 20.63 -0.10 -8.41
N LEU A 207 19.64 -0.99 -8.19
CA LEU A 207 18.36 -0.90 -8.90
C LEU A 207 17.61 0.41 -8.60
N VAL A 208 17.61 0.87 -7.34
CA VAL A 208 17.00 2.16 -6.97
C VAL A 208 17.62 3.29 -7.77
N TYR A 209 18.95 3.37 -7.84
CA TYR A 209 19.62 4.42 -8.60
C TYR A 209 19.43 4.25 -10.11
N SER A 210 19.45 3.03 -10.65
CA SER A 210 19.15 2.79 -12.08
C SER A 210 17.75 3.27 -12.46
N LEU A 211 16.75 3.08 -11.61
CA LEU A 211 15.39 3.57 -11.86
C LEU A 211 15.29 5.10 -11.74
N LYS A 212 16.05 5.71 -10.81
CA LYS A 212 16.15 7.17 -10.71
C LYS A 212 16.82 7.75 -11.95
N GLU A 213 17.95 7.21 -12.39
CA GLU A 213 18.63 7.60 -13.63
C GLU A 213 17.71 7.45 -14.85
N ALA A 214 17.04 6.30 -15.00
CA ALA A 214 16.13 6.03 -16.10
C ALA A 214 14.92 7.00 -16.15
N THR A 215 14.65 7.71 -15.06
CA THR A 215 13.59 8.71 -14.97
C THR A 215 14.11 10.11 -14.66
N GLU A 216 15.41 10.34 -14.92
CA GLU A 216 16.09 11.63 -14.74
C GLU A 216 15.90 12.24 -13.35
N TYR A 217 15.82 11.39 -12.31
CA TYR A 217 15.56 11.76 -10.92
C TYR A 217 14.25 12.53 -10.70
N LYS A 218 13.30 12.45 -11.63
CA LYS A 218 12.00 13.15 -11.53
C LYS A 218 10.97 12.40 -10.69
N LYS A 219 11.25 11.15 -10.31
CA LYS A 219 10.27 10.25 -9.70
C LYS A 219 10.80 9.62 -8.42
N PRO A 220 10.00 9.60 -7.34
CA PRO A 220 10.38 8.87 -6.14
C PRO A 220 10.31 7.36 -6.38
N VAL A 221 11.19 6.64 -5.68
CA VAL A 221 11.24 5.18 -5.69
C VAL A 221 10.74 4.63 -4.37
N ILE A 222 9.70 3.80 -4.45
CA ILE A 222 9.10 3.06 -3.34
C ILE A 222 9.73 1.66 -3.32
N VAL A 223 10.09 1.16 -2.13
CA VAL A 223 10.44 -0.26 -1.94
C VAL A 223 9.37 -0.92 -1.09
N LYS A 224 8.65 -1.87 -1.68
CA LYS A 224 7.59 -2.62 -1.02
C LYS A 224 8.10 -3.97 -0.50
N ILE A 225 7.99 -4.18 0.81
CA ILE A 225 8.34 -5.42 1.50
C ILE A 225 7.11 -6.04 2.19
N ALA A 226 7.13 -7.36 2.31
CA ALA A 226 6.23 -8.04 3.22
C ALA A 226 6.76 -7.90 4.66
N ALA A 227 5.88 -7.74 5.62
CA ALA A 227 6.25 -7.77 7.02
C ALA A 227 6.64 -9.21 7.41
N VAL A 228 7.92 -9.42 7.71
CA VAL A 228 8.51 -10.70 8.15
C VAL A 228 9.49 -10.46 9.31
N HIS A 229 10.18 -11.51 9.76
CA HIS A 229 11.24 -11.39 10.76
C HIS A 229 12.29 -10.32 10.34
N ASN A 230 12.84 -9.60 11.32
CA ASN A 230 13.84 -8.55 11.10
C ASN A 230 13.39 -7.37 10.20
N VAL A 231 12.08 -7.17 9.99
CA VAL A 231 11.54 -6.08 9.14
C VAL A 231 12.11 -4.69 9.49
N ALA A 232 12.37 -4.41 10.77
CA ALA A 232 12.95 -3.13 11.20
C ALA A 232 14.39 -2.93 10.73
N ALA A 233 15.22 -3.98 10.76
CA ALA A 233 16.59 -3.94 10.25
C ALA A 233 16.62 -3.85 8.72
N ILE A 234 15.72 -4.59 8.05
CA ILE A 234 15.56 -4.53 6.59
C ILE A 234 15.16 -3.12 6.15
N ALA A 235 14.17 -2.50 6.81
CA ALA A 235 13.72 -1.14 6.51
C ALA A 235 14.84 -0.11 6.75
N SER A 236 15.66 -0.30 7.78
CA SER A 236 16.86 0.50 8.04
C SER A 236 17.89 0.39 6.89
N GLY A 237 18.10 -0.80 6.33
CA GLY A 237 18.91 -0.98 5.12
C GLY A 237 18.32 -0.28 3.90
N ILE A 238 17.02 -0.43 3.65
CA ILE A 238 16.30 0.20 2.53
C ILE A 238 16.39 1.73 2.61
N ALA A 239 16.24 2.32 3.80
CA ALA A 239 16.38 3.76 3.99
C ALA A 239 17.78 4.29 3.62
N ARG A 240 18.81 3.42 3.60
CA ARG A 240 20.18 3.73 3.17
C ARG A 240 20.46 3.36 1.70
N SER A 241 19.54 2.63 1.05
CA SER A 241 19.67 2.25 -0.37
C SER A 241 19.32 3.40 -1.33
N GLY A 242 18.87 4.54 -0.81
CA GLY A 242 18.43 5.69 -1.61
C GLY A 242 16.95 5.65 -2.01
N ALA A 243 16.17 4.70 -1.48
CA ALA A 243 14.71 4.69 -1.62
C ALA A 243 14.11 5.94 -0.96
N ASP A 244 13.01 6.45 -1.49
CA ASP A 244 12.32 7.64 -0.95
C ASP A 244 11.14 7.25 -0.07
N ILE A 245 10.60 6.04 -0.28
CA ILE A 245 9.41 5.53 0.39
C ILE A 245 9.58 4.02 0.65
N ILE A 246 9.15 3.54 1.82
CA ILE A 246 9.07 2.13 2.18
C ILE A 246 7.60 1.76 2.36
N ALA A 247 7.11 0.78 1.59
CA ALA A 247 5.79 0.21 1.80
C ALA A 247 5.90 -1.14 2.54
N ILE A 248 5.20 -1.27 3.66
CA ILE A 248 5.22 -2.47 4.51
C ILE A 248 3.84 -3.13 4.42
N ASP A 249 3.80 -4.40 4.02
CA ASP A 249 2.56 -5.14 3.82
C ASP A 249 2.45 -6.30 4.82
N GLY A 250 1.49 -6.21 5.75
CA GLY A 250 1.26 -7.25 6.76
C GLY A 250 0.70 -8.54 6.17
N PHE A 251 0.82 -9.66 6.90
CA PHE A 251 0.45 -11.01 6.42
C PHE A 251 -1.00 -11.19 5.93
N ARG A 252 -1.89 -10.25 6.25
CA ARG A 252 -3.28 -10.20 5.80
C ARG A 252 -3.48 -9.42 4.50
N GLY A 253 -2.41 -8.96 3.86
CA GLY A 253 -2.43 -8.42 2.51
C GLY A 253 -3.21 -9.32 1.55
N GLY A 254 -3.94 -8.69 0.62
CA GLY A 254 -4.75 -9.41 -0.37
C GLY A 254 -3.91 -9.98 -1.51
N THR A 255 -4.46 -10.96 -2.23
CA THR A 255 -3.86 -11.48 -3.46
C THR A 255 -4.91 -12.00 -4.43
N GLY A 256 -4.63 -11.92 -5.73
CA GLY A 256 -5.43 -12.59 -6.75
C GLY A 256 -5.25 -14.10 -6.75
N ALA A 257 -4.03 -14.57 -6.46
CA ALA A 257 -3.69 -15.99 -6.39
C ALA A 257 -2.39 -16.20 -5.56
N ALA A 258 -2.49 -17.04 -4.53
CA ALA A 258 -1.36 -17.49 -3.73
C ALA A 258 -1.53 -18.94 -3.28
N PRO A 259 -0.43 -19.67 -3.06
CA PRO A 259 -0.44 -20.91 -2.30
C PRO A 259 -1.15 -20.74 -0.96
N THR A 260 -2.18 -21.55 -0.74
CA THR A 260 -3.07 -21.44 0.43
C THR A 260 -2.29 -21.54 1.74
N ARG A 261 -1.31 -22.44 1.81
CA ARG A 261 -0.51 -22.65 3.03
C ARG A 261 0.46 -21.50 3.32
N ILE A 262 0.99 -20.84 2.29
CA ILE A 262 1.82 -19.66 2.49
C ILE A 262 0.96 -18.50 2.99
N ARG A 263 -0.15 -18.20 2.31
CA ARG A 263 -1.09 -17.13 2.71
C ARG A 263 -1.56 -17.26 4.15
N ASP A 264 -1.85 -18.49 4.58
CA ASP A 264 -2.44 -18.72 5.89
C ASP A 264 -1.42 -18.70 7.04
N ASN A 265 -0.11 -18.82 6.78
CA ASN A 265 0.89 -19.10 7.83
C ASN A 265 2.18 -18.27 7.77
N VAL A 266 2.40 -17.44 6.74
CA VAL A 266 3.67 -16.71 6.57
C VAL A 266 3.48 -15.20 6.67
N GLY A 267 4.32 -14.56 7.48
CA GLY A 267 4.35 -13.10 7.68
C GLY A 267 3.96 -12.71 9.11
N ILE A 268 4.02 -11.40 9.40
CA ILE A 268 3.66 -10.83 10.70
C ILE A 268 2.61 -9.70 10.57
N PRO A 269 1.89 -9.35 11.66
CA PRO A 269 0.92 -8.25 11.66
C PRO A 269 1.54 -6.91 11.30
N ILE A 270 0.82 -6.10 10.51
CA ILE A 270 1.29 -4.78 10.06
C ILE A 270 1.47 -3.82 11.24
N GLU A 271 0.61 -3.92 12.24
CA GLU A 271 0.58 -3.05 13.42
C GLU A 271 1.91 -3.09 14.19
N LEU A 272 2.38 -4.30 14.48
CA LEU A 272 3.64 -4.54 15.18
C LEU A 272 4.85 -4.19 14.29
N ALA A 273 4.78 -4.55 13.01
CA ALA A 273 5.86 -4.29 12.06
C ALA A 273 6.10 -2.79 11.84
N LEU A 274 5.01 -2.03 11.65
CA LEU A 274 5.04 -0.58 11.46
C LEU A 274 5.65 0.11 12.68
N ALA A 275 5.17 -0.23 13.89
CA ALA A 275 5.67 0.36 15.12
C ALA A 275 7.18 0.10 15.31
N ALA A 276 7.61 -1.15 15.07
CA ALA A 276 9.02 -1.52 15.18
C ALA A 276 9.91 -0.80 14.15
N VAL A 277 9.45 -0.67 12.91
CA VAL A 277 10.18 0.02 11.84
C VAL A 277 10.30 1.51 12.12
N ASP A 278 9.20 2.18 12.45
CA ASP A 278 9.21 3.62 12.76
C ASP A 278 10.14 3.90 13.97
N SER A 279 10.05 3.09 15.04
CA SER A 279 10.94 3.23 16.20
C SER A 279 12.41 3.06 15.83
N ARG A 280 12.75 2.06 15.02
CA ARG A 280 14.13 1.80 14.59
C ARG A 280 14.69 2.94 13.75
N LEU A 281 13.94 3.43 12.75
CA LEU A 281 14.38 4.53 11.89
C LEU A 281 14.56 5.84 12.68
N ARG A 282 13.71 6.09 13.69
CA ARG A 282 13.85 7.24 14.61
C ARG A 282 15.08 7.11 15.51
N GLN A 283 15.31 5.93 16.11
CA GLN A 283 16.49 5.67 16.93
C GLN A 283 17.80 5.87 16.15
N GLU A 284 17.80 5.48 14.87
CA GLU A 284 18.93 5.68 13.97
C GLU A 284 18.98 7.07 13.33
N LYS A 285 18.02 7.96 13.63
CA LYS A 285 17.91 9.33 13.09
C LYS A 285 17.84 9.41 11.56
N ILE A 286 17.24 8.40 10.92
CA ILE A 286 17.07 8.33 9.46
C ILE A 286 15.60 8.30 9.03
N ARG A 287 14.66 8.54 9.95
CA ARG A 287 13.23 8.52 9.67
C ARG A 287 12.80 9.55 8.62
N ASN A 288 13.52 10.66 8.49
CA ASN A 288 13.26 11.69 7.47
C ASN A 288 13.72 11.29 6.06
N ASN A 289 14.62 10.30 5.94
CA ASN A 289 15.12 9.85 4.65
C ASN A 289 14.06 9.11 3.82
N VAL A 290 13.03 8.57 4.48
CA VAL A 290 11.98 7.79 3.83
C VAL A 290 10.62 8.10 4.42
N SER A 291 9.59 8.05 3.58
CA SER A 291 8.21 7.91 4.06
C SER A 291 7.82 6.43 4.24
N LEU A 292 6.90 6.13 5.14
CA LEU A 292 6.38 4.79 5.43
C LEU A 292 4.92 4.69 4.95
N ILE A 293 4.64 3.72 4.09
CA ILE A 293 3.27 3.33 3.72
C ILE A 293 2.93 2.03 4.42
N ALA A 294 1.84 1.99 5.17
CA ALA A 294 1.35 0.76 5.81
C ALA A 294 0.23 0.10 4.97
N GLY A 295 0.34 -1.21 4.74
CA GLY A 295 -0.65 -2.01 4.01
C GLY A 295 -0.91 -3.35 4.69
N GLY A 296 -1.97 -4.03 4.26
CA GLY A 296 -2.22 -5.41 4.67
C GLY A 296 -2.97 -5.58 6.00
N SER A 297 -3.95 -4.71 6.27
CA SER A 297 -5.14 -4.92 7.16
C SER A 297 -5.91 -3.61 7.41
N ILE A 298 -5.92 -2.68 6.46
CA ILE A 298 -6.62 -1.39 6.64
C ILE A 298 -8.06 -1.53 6.13
N ARG A 299 -9.03 -1.43 7.03
CA ARG A 299 -10.45 -1.76 6.76
C ARG A 299 -11.36 -0.54 6.77
N ASN A 300 -11.04 0.46 7.58
CA ASN A 300 -11.83 1.66 7.83
C ASN A 300 -10.91 2.86 8.15
N SER A 301 -11.49 4.05 8.26
CA SER A 301 -10.80 5.29 8.62
C SER A 301 -10.08 5.21 9.98
N ALA A 302 -10.65 4.53 10.98
CA ALA A 302 -10.02 4.39 12.29
C ALA A 302 -8.70 3.61 12.21
N ASP A 303 -8.62 2.57 11.38
CA ASP A 303 -7.37 1.86 11.09
C ASP A 303 -6.35 2.81 10.43
N VAL A 304 -6.78 3.75 9.58
CA VAL A 304 -5.90 4.77 8.96
C VAL A 304 -5.31 5.69 10.02
N VAL A 305 -6.16 6.27 10.89
CA VAL A 305 -5.73 7.18 11.97
C VAL A 305 -4.77 6.47 12.92
N LYS A 306 -5.06 5.22 13.31
CA LYS A 306 -4.18 4.40 14.15
C LYS A 306 -2.85 4.10 13.48
N ALA A 307 -2.82 3.77 12.19
CA ALA A 307 -1.59 3.54 11.46
C ALA A 307 -0.72 4.81 11.40
N ILE A 308 -1.33 5.98 11.19
CA ILE A 308 -0.60 7.25 11.17
C ILE A 308 -0.04 7.57 12.55
N ALA A 309 -0.84 7.41 13.61
CA ALA A 309 -0.37 7.56 14.99
C ALA A 309 0.77 6.59 15.36
N LEU A 310 0.78 5.37 14.81
CA LEU A 310 1.88 4.42 14.96
C LEU A 310 3.15 4.80 14.18
N GLY A 311 3.04 5.65 13.15
CA GLY A 311 4.19 6.19 12.41
C GLY A 311 4.11 6.08 10.89
N ALA A 312 2.99 5.65 10.30
CA ALA A 312 2.82 5.68 8.85
C ALA A 312 2.64 7.12 8.33
N ASP A 313 3.19 7.44 7.16
CA ASP A 313 2.91 8.69 6.44
C ASP A 313 1.64 8.60 5.58
N ALA A 314 1.32 7.39 5.11
CA ALA A 314 0.07 7.07 4.43
C ALA A 314 -0.23 5.57 4.51
N VAL A 315 -1.39 5.15 4.00
CA VAL A 315 -1.79 3.75 3.96
C VAL A 315 -2.20 3.27 2.57
N TYR A 316 -1.96 1.99 2.30
CA TYR A 316 -2.50 1.30 1.14
C TYR A 316 -3.81 0.59 1.49
N ILE A 317 -4.85 0.83 0.69
CA ILE A 317 -6.07 0.04 0.67
C ILE A 317 -6.21 -0.77 -0.62
N GLY A 318 -6.42 -2.08 -0.47
CA GLY A 318 -6.72 -2.99 -1.58
C GLY A 318 -8.12 -3.56 -1.42
N THR A 319 -8.30 -4.46 -0.45
CA THR A 319 -9.59 -5.13 -0.22
C THR A 319 -10.73 -4.14 0.04
N ALA A 320 -10.55 -3.09 0.84
CA ALA A 320 -11.58 -2.08 1.07
C ALA A 320 -12.02 -1.37 -0.22
N ALA A 321 -11.07 -1.06 -1.12
CA ALA A 321 -11.37 -0.50 -2.43
C ALA A 321 -12.15 -1.51 -3.30
N LEU A 322 -11.74 -2.78 -3.31
CA LEU A 322 -12.48 -3.82 -4.06
C LEU A 322 -13.89 -4.04 -3.50
N LEU A 323 -14.10 -3.94 -2.18
CA LEU A 323 -15.42 -4.00 -1.56
C LEU A 323 -16.30 -2.84 -2.04
N ALA A 324 -15.77 -1.61 -2.12
CA ALA A 324 -16.49 -0.47 -2.69
C ALA A 324 -16.86 -0.67 -4.17
N LEU A 325 -16.02 -1.38 -4.93
CA LEU A 325 -16.35 -1.80 -6.31
C LEU A 325 -17.40 -2.92 -6.39
N GLY A 326 -17.80 -3.53 -5.27
CA GLY A 326 -18.81 -4.59 -5.22
C GLY A 326 -18.23 -6.00 -5.02
N CYS A 327 -17.01 -6.15 -4.52
CA CYS A 327 -16.48 -7.46 -4.12
C CYS A 327 -17.33 -8.06 -2.98
N HIS A 328 -17.69 -9.34 -3.08
CA HIS A 328 -18.43 -10.07 -2.04
C HIS A 328 -17.56 -11.12 -1.31
N LEU A 329 -16.23 -11.01 -1.42
CA LEU A 329 -15.28 -11.90 -0.75
C LEU A 329 -15.51 -13.40 -1.02
N CYS A 330 -15.89 -13.77 -2.24
CA CYS A 330 -16.08 -15.18 -2.64
C CYS A 330 -14.78 -16.03 -2.58
N ARG A 331 -13.60 -15.39 -2.54
CA ARG A 331 -12.26 -16.03 -2.43
C ARG A 331 -11.92 -17.02 -3.56
N THR A 332 -12.41 -16.74 -4.75
CA THR A 332 -12.18 -17.51 -5.99
C THR A 332 -11.52 -16.67 -7.09
N CYS A 333 -10.82 -15.60 -6.73
CA CYS A 333 -10.24 -14.63 -7.69
C CYS A 333 -9.27 -15.29 -8.69
N GLN A 334 -8.58 -16.34 -8.24
CA GLN A 334 -7.65 -17.15 -9.02
C GLN A 334 -8.35 -17.92 -10.16
N THR A 335 -9.65 -18.20 -10.03
CA THR A 335 -10.39 -18.98 -11.03
C THR A 335 -10.72 -18.18 -12.30
N GLY A 336 -10.61 -16.85 -12.25
CA GLY A 336 -11.04 -15.98 -13.36
C GLY A 336 -12.55 -15.90 -13.56
N LYS A 337 -13.37 -16.45 -12.65
CA LYS A 337 -14.85 -16.50 -12.74
C LYS A 337 -15.54 -15.56 -11.76
N CYS A 338 -14.97 -14.38 -11.51
CA CYS A 338 -15.57 -13.40 -10.60
C CYS A 338 -16.91 -12.87 -11.16
N ASN A 339 -18.02 -13.21 -10.51
CA ASN A 339 -19.36 -12.80 -10.93
C ASN A 339 -19.62 -11.29 -10.87
N TRP A 340 -18.73 -10.54 -10.22
CA TRP A 340 -18.82 -9.09 -10.00
C TRP A 340 -17.97 -8.28 -10.97
N GLY A 341 -17.36 -8.91 -11.98
CA GLY A 341 -16.55 -8.21 -13.00
C GLY A 341 -15.22 -7.66 -12.51
N ILE A 342 -14.80 -7.97 -11.27
CA ILE A 342 -13.56 -7.46 -10.66
C ILE A 342 -12.37 -8.35 -11.01
N ALA A 343 -12.36 -9.61 -10.57
CA ALA A 343 -11.19 -10.51 -10.71
C ALA A 343 -11.37 -11.52 -11.84
N THR A 344 -11.63 -11.03 -13.06
CA THR A 344 -11.95 -11.84 -14.24
C THR A 344 -11.49 -11.13 -15.52
N GLN A 345 -11.19 -11.91 -16.56
CA GLN A 345 -10.90 -11.42 -17.91
C GLN A 345 -11.96 -11.89 -18.92
N ARG A 346 -13.04 -12.52 -18.44
CA ARG A 346 -14.15 -12.96 -19.29
C ARG A 346 -15.02 -11.76 -19.67
N PRO A 347 -15.21 -11.45 -20.97
CA PRO A 347 -15.96 -10.25 -21.38
C PRO A 347 -17.38 -10.17 -20.82
N ASP A 348 -18.07 -11.31 -20.72
CA ASP A 348 -19.43 -11.40 -20.18
C ASP A 348 -19.52 -11.08 -18.69
N LEU A 349 -18.42 -11.28 -17.94
CA LEU A 349 -18.32 -10.95 -16.53
C LEU A 349 -17.73 -9.56 -16.30
N VAL A 350 -16.71 -9.16 -17.07
CA VAL A 350 -16.07 -7.83 -16.97
C VAL A 350 -17.10 -6.71 -17.11
N LYS A 351 -18.02 -6.83 -18.08
CA LYS A 351 -19.10 -5.84 -18.31
C LYS A 351 -20.05 -5.63 -17.11
N ARG A 352 -20.02 -6.51 -16.11
CA ARG A 352 -20.85 -6.40 -14.90
C ARG A 352 -20.33 -5.33 -13.94
N LEU A 353 -19.05 -4.97 -14.03
CA LEU A 353 -18.49 -3.83 -13.29
C LEU A 353 -18.61 -2.58 -14.17
N ASN A 354 -19.54 -1.69 -13.83
CA ASN A 354 -19.68 -0.39 -14.50
C ASN A 354 -18.63 0.60 -13.95
N PRO A 355 -17.71 1.14 -14.79
CA PRO A 355 -16.66 2.04 -14.33
C PRO A 355 -17.14 3.36 -13.71
N ASP A 356 -18.25 3.93 -14.19
CA ASP A 356 -18.80 5.17 -13.66
C ASP A 356 -19.31 4.98 -12.23
N ILE A 357 -20.04 3.89 -11.99
CA ILE A 357 -20.56 3.53 -10.67
C ILE A 357 -19.40 3.18 -9.73
N GLY A 358 -18.45 2.36 -10.20
CA GLY A 358 -17.29 1.95 -9.40
C GLY A 358 -16.41 3.13 -8.98
N THR A 359 -16.12 4.04 -9.93
CA THR A 359 -15.40 5.29 -9.66
C THR A 359 -16.11 6.12 -8.60
N LYS A 360 -17.42 6.38 -8.77
CA LYS A 360 -18.21 7.17 -7.82
C LYS A 360 -18.18 6.57 -6.40
N ARG A 361 -18.29 5.24 -6.29
CA ARG A 361 -18.23 4.55 -4.99
C ARG A 361 -16.87 4.67 -4.32
N LEU A 362 -15.77 4.56 -5.07
CA LEU A 362 -14.42 4.76 -4.54
C LEU A 362 -14.20 6.19 -4.05
N VAL A 363 -14.64 7.19 -4.83
CA VAL A 363 -14.59 8.60 -4.44
C VAL A 363 -15.37 8.80 -3.15
N ASN A 364 -16.63 8.34 -3.10
CA ASN A 364 -17.46 8.45 -1.90
C ASN A 364 -16.82 7.79 -0.67
N LEU A 365 -16.21 6.60 -0.81
CA LEU A 365 -15.55 5.90 0.30
C LEU A 365 -14.43 6.76 0.90
N VAL A 366 -13.50 7.24 0.06
CA VAL A 366 -12.34 7.99 0.53
C VAL A 366 -12.74 9.38 1.03
N SER A 367 -13.73 10.02 0.40
CA SER A 367 -14.30 11.28 0.90
C SER A 367 -14.96 11.11 2.26
N ALA A 368 -15.75 10.05 2.48
CA ALA A 368 -16.33 9.74 3.78
C ALA A 368 -15.24 9.50 4.83
N TRP A 369 -14.21 8.72 4.50
CA TRP A 369 -13.08 8.50 5.40
C TRP A 369 -12.30 9.79 5.70
N LYS A 370 -12.19 10.72 4.74
CA LYS A 370 -11.59 12.04 4.98
C LYS A 370 -12.35 12.77 6.09
N HIS A 371 -13.69 12.80 6.03
CA HIS A 371 -14.51 13.39 7.09
C HIS A 371 -14.29 12.70 8.43
N GLU A 372 -14.37 11.36 8.47
CA GLU A 372 -14.14 10.59 9.70
C GLU A 372 -12.73 10.81 10.29
N ILE A 373 -11.70 10.91 9.44
CA ILE A 373 -10.33 11.23 9.87
C ILE A 373 -10.28 12.62 10.52
N MET A 374 -10.92 13.62 9.92
CA MET A 374 -10.97 14.97 10.50
C MET A 374 -11.73 14.97 11.84
N GLU A 375 -12.86 14.26 11.96
CA GLU A 375 -13.60 14.10 13.22
C GLU A 375 -12.75 13.46 14.32
N MET A 376 -12.05 12.36 14.01
CA MET A 376 -11.18 11.70 14.99
C MET A 376 -9.99 12.59 15.40
N MET A 377 -9.38 13.32 14.46
CA MET A 377 -8.31 14.28 14.75
C MET A 377 -8.81 15.45 15.60
N GLY A 378 -9.95 16.04 15.23
CA GLY A 378 -10.57 17.14 15.96
C GLY A 378 -10.96 16.74 17.38
N GLY A 379 -11.50 15.53 17.54
CA GLY A 379 -11.76 14.91 18.84
C GLY A 379 -10.51 14.69 19.70
N MET A 380 -9.31 14.67 19.13
CA MET A 380 -8.02 14.65 19.85
C MET A 380 -7.40 16.04 20.06
N GLY A 381 -8.03 17.11 19.55
CA GLY A 381 -7.46 18.46 19.56
C GLY A 381 -6.30 18.62 18.57
N ILE A 382 -6.27 17.81 17.50
CA ILE A 382 -5.24 17.82 16.47
C ILE A 382 -5.86 18.31 15.16
N ASN A 383 -5.30 19.33 14.54
CA ASN A 383 -5.80 19.86 13.26
C ASN A 383 -4.95 19.50 12.03
N SER A 384 -3.86 18.75 12.20
CA SER A 384 -2.96 18.36 11.12
C SER A 384 -2.56 16.89 11.21
N ILE A 385 -2.65 16.19 10.08
CA ILE A 385 -2.22 14.80 9.96
C ILE A 385 -0.73 14.63 10.25
N GLU A 386 0.09 15.66 10.01
CA GLU A 386 1.52 15.65 10.32
C GLU A 386 1.75 15.62 11.83
N ALA A 387 0.95 16.35 12.62
CA ALA A 387 1.05 16.39 14.07
C ALA A 387 0.58 15.08 14.73
N LEU A 388 -0.30 14.33 14.07
CA LEU A 388 -0.68 12.98 14.51
C LEU A 388 0.42 11.95 14.24
N ARG A 389 1.26 12.15 13.21
CA ARG A 389 2.18 11.10 12.73
C ARG A 389 3.19 10.67 13.78
N GLY A 390 3.13 9.40 14.17
CA GLY A 390 3.99 8.84 15.21
C GLY A 390 3.64 9.32 16.62
N ASN A 391 2.56 10.08 16.82
CA ASN A 391 2.08 10.51 18.13
C ASN A 391 1.34 9.36 18.83
N ARG A 392 2.11 8.37 19.27
CA ARG A 392 1.61 7.15 19.93
C ARG A 392 0.97 7.42 21.30
N LEU A 393 1.17 8.62 21.87
CA LEU A 393 0.48 9.05 23.08
C LEU A 393 -1.03 9.16 22.88
N MET A 394 -1.50 9.27 21.63
CA MET A 394 -2.92 9.30 21.29
C MET A 394 -3.54 7.90 21.16
N LEU A 395 -2.79 6.84 21.45
CA LEU A 395 -3.27 5.47 21.40
C LEU A 395 -3.30 4.84 22.80
N ARG A 396 -4.28 3.96 23.01
CA ARG A 396 -4.41 3.15 24.23
C ARG A 396 -4.68 1.69 23.89
N GLY A 397 -3.91 0.80 24.50
CA GLY A 397 -4.02 -0.65 24.31
C GLY A 397 -5.03 -1.28 25.26
N VAL A 398 -5.93 -2.10 24.71
CA VAL A 398 -6.94 -2.87 25.47
C VAL A 398 -6.69 -4.36 25.28
N GLY A 399 -6.49 -5.11 26.37
CA GLY A 399 -6.25 -6.55 26.30
C GLY A 399 -4.95 -6.92 25.56
N LEU A 400 -3.94 -6.05 25.68
CA LEU A 400 -2.57 -6.27 25.21
C LEU A 400 -1.66 -6.52 26.40
N ASN A 401 -0.70 -7.42 26.25
CA ASN A 401 0.32 -7.65 27.27
C ASN A 401 1.45 -6.60 27.19
N ASP A 402 2.30 -6.55 28.23
CA ASP A 402 3.41 -5.59 28.32
C ASP A 402 4.37 -5.64 27.13
N ARG A 403 4.59 -6.84 26.56
CA ARG A 403 5.46 -6.99 25.40
C ARG A 403 4.84 -6.36 24.15
N GLU A 404 3.55 -6.58 23.94
CA GLU A 404 2.79 -5.99 22.82
C GLU A 404 2.73 -4.47 22.94
N LEU A 405 2.40 -3.95 24.14
CA LEU A 405 2.39 -2.52 24.44
C LEU A 405 3.76 -1.88 24.18
N LYS A 406 4.84 -2.52 24.64
CA LYS A 406 6.22 -2.05 24.44
C LYS A 406 6.63 -2.03 22.97
N ILE A 407 6.25 -3.03 22.18
CA ILE A 407 6.55 -3.07 20.74
C ILE A 407 5.77 -1.97 20.01
N LEU A 408 4.49 -1.82 20.32
CA LEU A 408 3.65 -0.77 19.75
C LEU A 408 4.10 0.62 20.20
N GLY A 409 4.70 0.74 21.39
CA GLY A 409 5.07 2.01 21.99
C GLY A 409 3.85 2.82 22.44
N ILE A 410 2.80 2.13 22.92
CA ILE A 410 1.55 2.73 23.40
C ILE A 410 1.32 2.35 24.87
N LYS A 411 0.49 3.11 25.58
CA LYS A 411 0.13 2.83 26.97
C LYS A 411 -1.06 1.88 27.08
N HIS A 412 -1.19 1.20 28.22
CA HIS A 412 -2.40 0.45 28.57
C HIS A 412 -3.59 1.43 28.75
N ALA A 413 -4.82 0.99 28.47
CA ALA A 413 -6.01 1.84 28.57
C ALA A 413 -6.36 2.34 29.98
N GLY A 414 -5.70 1.81 31.02
CA GLY A 414 -5.83 2.28 32.41
C GLY A 414 -4.81 3.36 32.82
N GLU A 415 -3.93 3.77 31.90
CA GLU A 415 -2.92 4.84 32.06
C GLU A 415 -3.16 5.97 31.05
#